data_AF-A0A2W7HUR9-F1
#
_entry.id   AF-A0A2W7HUR9-F1
#
_cell.length_a   1.000
_cell.length_b   1.000
_cell.length_c   1.000
_cell.angle_alpha   90.00
_cell.angle_beta   90.00
_cell.angle_gamma   90.00
#
_symmetry.space_group_name_H-M   'P 1'
#
loop_
_entity.id
_entity.type
_entity.pdbx_description
1 polymer ?
#
loop_
_entity_poly.entity_id
_entity_poly.type
_entity_poly.pdbx_seq_one_letter_code
_entity_poly.pdbx_strand_id
1 'polypeptide(L)'
;MTFTEYLNTNNLELEEISNFYIEFLKNLSSKDFPFEEQIHLKGASDKFLQCIDKVTYLEKERKSIFVEKINAFSEELKKYRKFENPTVITNILHPFKRNYIIYIRDSFEEIFTLSLNLIKDANEMIEFRRDRIDLNGFYEPKNSNKQQIKELIEESIDLIKSDEILTEKSKNQLIKYLSKVLNNLDSKNTDWTNLIGKIKEVVIVLGALGSFAGGVSSLIKAKEKLEETNEIIEKTSVNFNFKTINETYNLKSKLQIENINNSILQLKENNTNNN
;
A
#
# COMPACT_ATOMS: atom_id res chain seq x y z
N MET A 1 14.35 -12.25 18.25
CA MET A 1 13.41 -11.19 18.61
C MET A 1 12.38 -11.75 19.56
N THR A 2 12.07 -11.08 20.66
CA THR A 2 10.99 -11.45 21.60
C THR A 2 9.62 -11.01 21.07
N PHE A 3 8.52 -11.55 21.62
CA PHE A 3 7.17 -11.11 21.22
C PHE A 3 6.93 -9.63 21.50
N THR A 4 7.44 -9.10 22.62
CA THR A 4 7.33 -7.67 22.96
C THR A 4 8.14 -6.79 22.01
N GLU A 5 9.36 -7.20 21.66
CA GLU A 5 10.16 -6.50 20.63
C GLU A 5 9.40 -6.46 19.31
N TYR A 6 8.87 -7.61 18.87
CA TYR A 6 8.09 -7.74 17.65
C TYR A 6 6.88 -6.80 17.59
N LEU A 7 6.12 -6.67 18.68
CA LEU A 7 4.97 -5.76 18.71
C LEU A 7 5.38 -4.28 18.57
N ASN A 8 6.61 -3.94 18.98
CA ASN A 8 7.14 -2.58 18.94
C ASN A 8 7.98 -2.26 17.69
N THR A 9 8.39 -3.27 16.90
CA THR A 9 9.09 -3.12 15.61
C THR A 9 8.37 -2.13 14.69
N ASN A 10 9.08 -1.36 13.88
CA ASN A 10 8.42 -0.40 12.99
C ASN A 10 7.60 -1.16 11.93
N ASN A 11 6.34 -0.78 11.71
CA ASN A 11 5.47 -1.42 10.72
C ASN A 11 5.97 -1.29 9.25
N LEU A 12 7.08 -0.59 9.00
CA LEU A 12 7.75 -0.53 7.69
C LEU A 12 8.86 -1.60 7.54
N GLU A 13 9.28 -2.28 8.61
CA GLU A 13 10.32 -3.30 8.61
C GLU A 13 9.73 -4.67 8.19
N LEU A 14 9.35 -4.77 6.90
CA LEU A 14 8.67 -5.95 6.36
C LEU A 14 9.44 -7.25 6.62
N GLU A 15 10.74 -7.25 6.39
CA GLU A 15 11.58 -8.45 6.52
C GLU A 15 11.58 -8.97 7.95
N GLU A 16 11.83 -8.09 8.93
CA GLU A 16 11.88 -8.46 10.34
C GLU A 16 10.52 -8.93 10.87
N ILE A 17 9.44 -8.22 10.54
CA ILE A 17 8.08 -8.58 10.95
C ILE A 17 7.64 -9.90 10.29
N SER A 18 7.94 -10.09 9.01
CA SER A 18 7.55 -11.30 8.27
C SER A 18 8.31 -12.53 8.77
N ASN A 19 9.62 -12.41 8.99
CA ASN A 19 10.45 -13.50 9.47
C ASN A 19 9.99 -13.99 10.85
N PHE A 20 9.76 -13.07 11.79
CA PHE A 20 9.23 -13.44 13.09
C PHE A 20 7.84 -14.06 13.00
N TYR A 21 6.94 -13.50 12.20
CA TYR A 21 5.57 -14.02 12.11
C TYR A 21 5.54 -15.43 11.53
N ILE A 22 6.34 -15.71 10.50
CA ILE A 22 6.45 -17.06 9.93
C ILE A 22 7.09 -18.04 10.91
N GLU A 23 8.13 -17.62 11.64
CA GLU A 23 8.73 -18.45 12.70
C GLU A 23 7.74 -18.73 13.83
N PHE A 24 6.95 -17.73 14.24
CA PHE A 24 5.86 -17.87 15.20
C PHE A 24 4.82 -18.90 14.73
N LEU A 25 4.35 -18.82 13.48
CA LEU A 25 3.39 -19.80 12.94
C LEU A 25 3.99 -21.21 12.89
N LYS A 26 5.27 -21.35 12.50
CA LYS A 26 5.97 -22.64 12.53
C LYS A 26 6.03 -23.21 13.95
N ASN A 27 6.38 -22.40 14.94
CA ASN A 27 6.43 -22.80 16.35
C ASN A 27 5.06 -23.18 16.90
N LEU A 28 4.01 -22.46 16.48
CA LEU A 28 2.63 -22.78 16.82
C LEU A 28 2.24 -24.17 16.28
N SER A 29 2.62 -24.53 15.06
CA SER A 29 2.29 -25.86 14.49
C SER A 29 3.19 -27.00 15.01
N SER A 30 4.47 -26.75 15.28
CA SER A 30 5.47 -27.80 15.51
C SER A 30 5.35 -28.51 16.86
N LYS A 31 4.63 -27.89 17.81
CA LYS A 31 4.40 -28.42 19.16
C LYS A 31 2.91 -28.71 19.42
N ASP A 32 2.17 -29.10 18.38
CA ASP A 32 0.73 -29.37 18.43
C ASP A 32 -0.09 -28.21 19.05
N PHE A 33 0.18 -26.97 18.61
CA PHE A 33 -0.54 -25.76 19.04
C PHE A 33 -0.40 -25.47 20.55
N PRO A 34 0.82 -25.17 21.03
CA PRO A 34 1.07 -24.87 22.44
C PRO A 34 0.32 -23.62 22.91
N PHE A 35 -0.14 -23.64 24.17
CA PHE A 35 -1.07 -22.63 24.69
C PHE A 35 -0.49 -21.21 24.72
N GLU A 36 0.78 -21.06 25.10
CA GLU A 36 1.41 -19.75 25.22
C GLU A 36 1.40 -19.01 23.88
N GLU A 37 1.65 -19.74 22.80
CA GLU A 37 1.63 -19.26 21.43
C GLU A 37 0.21 -18.99 20.94
N GLN A 38 -0.78 -19.81 21.34
CA GLN A 38 -2.20 -19.53 21.04
C GLN A 38 -2.66 -18.17 21.57
N ILE A 39 -2.22 -17.77 22.77
CA ILE A 39 -2.58 -16.47 23.36
C ILE A 39 -2.06 -15.32 22.50
N HIS A 40 -0.86 -15.50 21.93
CA HIS A 40 -0.19 -14.46 21.14
C HIS A 40 -0.66 -14.40 19.68
N LEU A 41 -1.35 -15.43 19.17
CA LEU A 41 -1.75 -15.55 17.77
C LEU A 41 -2.43 -14.29 17.21
N LYS A 42 -3.42 -13.74 17.93
CA LYS A 42 -4.15 -12.57 17.44
C LYS A 42 -3.25 -11.33 17.38
N GLY A 43 -2.49 -11.06 18.44
CA GLY A 43 -1.56 -9.93 18.47
C GLY A 43 -0.46 -10.05 17.41
N ALA A 44 0.08 -11.26 17.22
CA ALA A 44 1.04 -11.56 16.16
C ALA A 44 0.45 -11.25 14.78
N SER A 45 -0.75 -11.75 14.53
CA SER A 45 -1.42 -11.61 13.23
C SER A 45 -1.84 -10.17 12.94
N ASP A 46 -2.31 -9.44 13.94
CA ASP A 46 -2.69 -8.03 13.79
C ASP A 46 -1.46 -7.17 13.46
N LYS A 47 -0.33 -7.39 14.13
CA LYS A 47 0.93 -6.68 13.85
C LYS A 47 1.45 -6.97 12.45
N PHE A 48 1.48 -8.24 12.06
CA PHE A 48 1.82 -8.66 10.70
C PHE A 48 0.93 -7.97 9.67
N LEU A 49 -0.39 -8.03 9.86
CA LEU A 49 -1.36 -7.43 8.95
C LEU A 49 -1.23 -5.91 8.85
N GLN A 50 -0.94 -5.21 9.96
CA GLN A 50 -0.66 -3.78 9.94
C GLN A 50 0.59 -3.44 9.14
N CYS A 51 1.64 -4.26 9.21
CA CYS A 51 2.83 -4.08 8.40
C CYS A 51 2.53 -4.27 6.91
N ILE A 52 1.88 -5.39 6.55
CA ILE A 52 1.45 -5.66 5.18
C ILE A 52 0.58 -4.52 4.65
N ASP A 53 -0.39 -4.05 5.42
CA ASP A 53 -1.29 -2.97 5.02
C ASP A 53 -0.54 -1.65 4.80
N LYS A 54 0.48 -1.33 5.62
CA LYS A 54 1.31 -0.12 5.40
C LYS A 54 2.18 -0.21 4.15
N VAL A 55 2.74 -1.39 3.87
CA VAL A 55 3.64 -1.58 2.71
C VAL A 55 2.84 -1.65 1.41
N THR A 56 1.73 -2.38 1.41
CA THR A 56 0.99 -2.71 0.19
C THR A 56 -0.22 -1.85 -0.05
N TYR A 57 -0.71 -1.15 0.97
CA TYR A 57 -2.09 -0.68 0.98
C TYR A 57 -3.02 -1.87 0.70
N LEU A 58 -3.12 -2.80 1.65
CA LEU A 58 -3.92 -4.02 1.49
C LEU A 58 -5.43 -3.73 1.39
N GLU A 59 -6.07 -4.17 0.31
CA GLU A 59 -7.51 -3.99 0.08
C GLU A 59 -8.36 -4.43 1.28
N LYS A 60 -9.46 -3.69 1.53
CA LYS A 60 -10.34 -3.91 2.70
C LYS A 60 -10.89 -5.34 2.75
N GLU A 61 -11.29 -5.88 1.60
CA GLU A 61 -11.82 -7.24 1.49
C GLU A 61 -10.77 -8.29 1.87
N ARG A 62 -9.55 -8.20 1.30
CA ARG A 62 -8.44 -9.11 1.62
C ARG A 62 -8.05 -9.03 3.10
N LYS A 63 -8.07 -7.83 3.67
CA LYS A 63 -7.86 -7.61 5.11
C LYS A 63 -8.93 -8.32 5.95
N SER A 64 -10.21 -8.21 5.56
CA SER A 64 -11.33 -8.88 6.24
C SER A 64 -11.18 -10.40 6.20
N ILE A 65 -10.90 -10.95 5.02
CA ILE A 65 -10.71 -12.40 4.82
C ILE A 65 -9.62 -12.94 5.74
N PHE A 66 -8.48 -12.26 5.83
CA PHE A 66 -7.39 -12.69 6.71
C PHE A 66 -7.80 -12.65 8.19
N VAL A 67 -8.44 -11.57 8.63
CA VAL A 67 -8.91 -11.42 10.02
C VAL A 67 -9.97 -12.48 10.37
N GLU A 68 -10.90 -12.76 9.47
CA GLU A 68 -11.92 -13.79 9.62
C GLU A 68 -11.30 -15.18 9.79
N LYS A 69 -10.29 -15.51 8.97
CA LYS A 69 -9.57 -16.79 9.08
C LYS A 69 -8.81 -16.92 10.40
N ILE A 70 -8.11 -15.87 10.83
CA ILE A 70 -7.43 -15.85 12.14
C ILE A 70 -8.42 -16.03 13.30
N ASN A 71 -9.57 -15.34 13.26
CA ASN A 71 -10.59 -15.45 14.30
C ASN A 71 -11.21 -16.86 14.32
N ALA A 72 -11.54 -17.41 13.16
CA ALA A 72 -12.08 -18.77 13.04
C ALA A 72 -11.10 -19.80 13.63
N PHE A 73 -9.84 -19.74 13.23
CA PHE A 73 -8.80 -20.62 13.73
C PHE A 73 -8.56 -20.46 15.25
N SER A 74 -8.58 -19.22 15.77
CA SER A 74 -8.47 -18.99 17.21
C SER A 74 -9.61 -19.65 17.99
N GLU A 75 -10.85 -19.60 17.49
CA GLU A 75 -11.98 -20.30 18.09
C GLU A 75 -11.84 -21.83 18.00
N GLU A 76 -11.26 -22.33 16.92
CA GLU A 76 -10.99 -23.76 16.74
C GLU A 76 -9.96 -24.27 17.74
N LEU A 77 -8.88 -23.52 17.97
CA LEU A 77 -7.87 -23.82 18.99
C LEU A 77 -8.46 -23.81 20.41
N LYS A 78 -9.35 -22.86 20.72
CA LYS A 78 -10.06 -22.84 22.02
C LYS A 78 -10.90 -24.10 22.23
N LYS A 79 -11.59 -24.56 21.19
CA LYS A 79 -12.38 -25.81 21.22
C LYS A 79 -11.45 -27.02 21.36
N TYR A 80 -10.36 -27.09 20.59
CA TYR A 80 -9.36 -28.16 20.68
C TYR A 80 -8.87 -28.37 22.11
N ARG A 81 -8.56 -27.27 22.78
CA ARG A 81 -8.06 -27.27 24.15
C ARG A 81 -9.02 -27.87 25.17
N LYS A 82 -10.34 -27.66 24.99
CA LYS A 82 -11.36 -28.28 25.85
C LYS A 82 -11.35 -29.80 25.73
N PHE A 83 -10.83 -30.36 24.64
CA PHE A 83 -10.66 -31.80 24.45
C PHE A 83 -9.30 -32.34 24.94
N GLU A 84 -8.29 -31.48 25.14
CA GLU A 84 -7.00 -31.89 25.70
C GLU A 84 -6.96 -31.89 27.23
N ASN A 85 -7.75 -31.02 27.89
CA ASN A 85 -7.94 -31.00 29.34
C ASN A 85 -9.35 -31.44 29.72
N PRO A 86 -9.69 -32.74 29.58
CA PRO A 86 -11.04 -33.19 29.79
C PRO A 86 -11.44 -33.12 31.27
N THR A 87 -12.62 -32.58 31.54
CA THR A 87 -13.36 -32.92 32.77
C THR A 87 -13.93 -34.35 32.66
N VAL A 88 -14.42 -34.94 33.76
CA VAL A 88 -14.97 -36.31 33.79
C VAL A 88 -16.02 -36.56 32.69
N ILE A 89 -16.75 -35.52 32.25
CA ILE A 89 -17.81 -35.58 31.24
C ILE A 89 -17.26 -35.67 29.80
N THR A 90 -16.09 -35.08 29.52
CA THR A 90 -15.50 -35.02 28.17
C THR A 90 -14.77 -36.30 27.73
N ASN A 91 -14.52 -37.25 28.65
CA ASN A 91 -13.89 -38.54 28.34
C ASN A 91 -14.76 -39.48 27.50
N ILE A 92 -16.07 -39.22 27.40
CA ILE A 92 -17.03 -40.05 26.64
C ILE A 92 -16.96 -39.76 25.12
N LEU A 93 -16.37 -38.65 24.68
CA LEU A 93 -16.33 -38.20 23.27
C LEU A 93 -15.03 -38.55 22.52
N HIS A 94 -14.34 -39.62 22.94
CA HIS A 94 -13.00 -40.00 22.47
C HIS A 94 -12.79 -40.22 20.94
N PRO A 95 -13.78 -40.62 20.10
CA PRO A 95 -13.55 -40.76 18.65
C PRO A 95 -13.52 -39.43 17.87
N PHE A 96 -13.91 -38.30 18.48
CA PHE A 96 -13.96 -37.00 17.79
C PHE A 96 -12.62 -36.26 17.72
N LYS A 97 -11.65 -36.61 18.57
CA LYS A 97 -10.37 -35.89 18.70
C LYS A 97 -9.49 -35.96 17.44
N ARG A 98 -9.47 -37.11 16.75
CA ARG A 98 -8.62 -37.34 15.56
C ARG A 98 -9.11 -36.58 14.33
N ASN A 99 -10.42 -36.45 14.15
CA ASN A 99 -10.97 -35.65 13.05
C ASN A 99 -10.80 -34.15 13.31
N TYR A 100 -10.81 -33.74 14.58
CA TYR A 100 -10.67 -32.35 14.96
C TYR A 100 -9.23 -31.81 14.77
N ILE A 101 -8.20 -32.61 15.04
CA ILE A 101 -6.81 -32.18 14.80
C ILE A 101 -6.49 -32.03 13.31
N ILE A 102 -7.09 -32.85 12.45
CA ILE A 102 -6.97 -32.70 10.98
C ILE A 102 -7.55 -31.35 10.57
N TYR A 103 -8.76 -31.04 11.03
CA TYR A 103 -9.42 -29.77 10.73
C TYR A 103 -8.61 -28.54 11.18
N ILE A 104 -8.00 -28.58 12.37
CA ILE A 104 -7.10 -27.50 12.83
C ILE A 104 -5.88 -27.35 11.92
N ARG A 105 -5.29 -28.47 11.47
CA ARG A 105 -4.15 -28.44 10.56
C ARG A 105 -4.52 -27.84 9.21
N ASP A 106 -5.67 -28.20 8.67
CA ASP A 106 -6.18 -27.62 7.42
C ASP A 106 -6.39 -26.10 7.57
N SER A 107 -7.05 -25.65 8.65
CA SER A 107 -7.21 -24.22 8.96
C SER A 107 -5.88 -23.49 9.15
N PHE A 108 -4.89 -24.15 9.77
CA PHE A 108 -3.54 -23.60 9.92
C PHE A 108 -2.85 -23.44 8.56
N GLU A 109 -2.93 -24.45 7.69
CA GLU A 109 -2.34 -24.41 6.34
C GLU A 109 -2.93 -23.27 5.50
N GLU A 110 -4.24 -23.02 5.61
CA GLU A 110 -4.89 -21.88 4.97
C GLU A 110 -4.29 -20.54 5.44
N ILE A 111 -4.16 -20.35 6.76
CA ILE A 111 -3.57 -19.12 7.33
C ILE A 111 -2.12 -18.97 6.87
N PHE A 112 -1.33 -20.03 6.97
CA PHE A 112 0.08 -20.01 6.61
C PHE A 112 0.27 -19.66 5.14
N THR A 113 -0.55 -20.23 4.25
CA THR A 113 -0.56 -19.94 2.81
C THR A 113 -0.96 -18.50 2.52
N LEU A 114 -2.01 -18.00 3.19
CA LEU A 114 -2.43 -16.60 3.08
C LEU A 114 -1.32 -15.65 3.51
N SER A 115 -0.63 -15.94 4.62
CA SER A 115 0.50 -15.13 5.10
C SER A 115 1.64 -15.09 4.08
N LEU A 116 2.02 -16.23 3.50
CA LEU A 116 3.06 -16.27 2.47
C LEU A 116 2.68 -15.49 1.21
N ASN A 117 1.42 -15.59 0.77
CA ASN A 117 0.93 -14.82 -0.38
C ASN A 117 0.96 -13.31 -0.12
N LEU A 118 0.60 -12.88 1.09
CA LEU A 118 0.68 -11.48 1.50
C LEU A 118 2.13 -10.97 1.54
N ILE A 119 3.07 -11.77 2.04
CA ILE A 119 4.50 -11.44 2.05
C ILE A 119 5.03 -11.32 0.62
N LYS A 120 4.69 -12.26 -0.26
CA LYS A 120 5.07 -12.23 -1.67
C LYS A 120 4.57 -10.95 -2.35
N ASP A 121 3.29 -10.63 -2.21
CA ASP A 121 2.69 -9.41 -2.73
C ASP A 121 3.41 -8.15 -2.20
N ALA A 122 3.78 -8.14 -0.92
CA ALA A 122 4.50 -7.03 -0.31
C ALA A 122 5.92 -6.86 -0.86
N ASN A 123 6.65 -7.95 -1.07
CA ASN A 123 7.97 -7.91 -1.69
C ASN A 123 7.92 -7.41 -3.14
N GLU A 124 6.96 -7.88 -3.94
CA GLU A 124 6.75 -7.39 -5.30
C GLU A 124 6.45 -5.88 -5.33
N MET A 125 5.69 -5.38 -4.36
CA MET A 125 5.38 -3.95 -4.23
C MET A 125 6.58 -3.11 -3.82
N ILE A 126 7.45 -3.62 -2.94
CA ILE A 126 8.70 -2.93 -2.56
C ILE A 126 9.67 -2.88 -3.74
N GLU A 127 9.85 -3.98 -4.46
CA GLU A 127 10.73 -4.02 -5.64
C GLU A 127 10.28 -3.00 -6.70
N PHE A 128 8.98 -2.88 -6.92
CA PHE A 128 8.42 -1.87 -7.82
C PHE A 128 8.71 -0.42 -7.40
N ARG A 129 8.95 -0.16 -6.10
CA ARG A 129 9.22 1.19 -5.56
C ARG A 129 10.70 1.53 -5.44
N ARG A 130 11.64 0.57 -5.52
CA ARG A 130 13.07 0.76 -5.19
C ARG A 130 13.75 1.93 -5.93
N ASP A 131 13.32 2.24 -7.15
CA ASP A 131 13.89 3.32 -7.96
C ASP A 131 13.14 4.67 -7.85
N ARG A 132 12.26 4.82 -6.85
CA ARG A 132 11.40 5.99 -6.70
C ARG A 132 11.67 6.72 -5.40
N ILE A 133 11.51 8.04 -5.45
CA ILE A 133 11.43 8.87 -4.25
C ILE A 133 10.12 8.49 -3.53
N ASP A 134 10.22 7.59 -2.56
CA ASP A 134 9.10 7.24 -1.68
C ASP A 134 9.00 8.30 -0.58
N LEU A 135 8.23 9.36 -0.85
CA LEU A 135 7.75 10.24 0.21
C LEU A 135 6.65 9.46 0.94
N ASN A 136 6.99 8.93 2.11
CA ASN A 136 6.12 8.11 2.95
C ASN A 136 4.67 8.62 2.95
N GLY A 137 3.78 7.84 2.35
CA GLY A 137 2.35 8.14 2.34
C GLY A 137 1.92 9.24 1.37
N PHE A 138 2.74 9.63 0.39
CA PHE A 138 2.37 10.61 -0.65
C PHE A 138 1.31 10.05 -1.60
N TYR A 139 1.34 8.76 -1.92
CA TYR A 139 0.31 8.11 -2.73
C TYR A 139 -0.57 7.19 -1.87
N GLU A 140 -1.87 7.21 -2.12
CA GLU A 140 -2.87 6.28 -1.58
C GLU A 140 -3.63 5.60 -2.73
N PRO A 141 -3.05 4.57 -3.36
CA PRO A 141 -3.63 3.93 -4.54
C PRO A 141 -5.04 3.37 -4.34
N LYS A 142 -5.40 2.98 -3.11
CA LYS A 142 -6.74 2.47 -2.74
C LYS A 142 -7.87 3.45 -3.01
N ASN A 143 -7.60 4.75 -2.91
CA ASN A 143 -8.61 5.79 -3.03
C ASN A 143 -8.75 6.29 -4.48
N SER A 144 -7.94 5.76 -5.38
CA SER A 144 -7.89 6.20 -6.77
C SER A 144 -9.19 5.91 -7.53
N ASN A 145 -9.74 6.93 -8.20
CA ASN A 145 -10.84 6.74 -9.13
C ASN A 145 -10.34 6.31 -10.51
N LYS A 146 -9.80 5.08 -10.61
CA LYS A 146 -9.27 4.52 -11.86
C LYS A 146 -10.27 4.54 -13.02
N GLN A 147 -11.55 4.34 -12.73
CA GLN A 147 -12.60 4.31 -13.75
C GLN A 147 -12.77 5.68 -14.40
N GLN A 148 -12.94 6.74 -13.60
CA GLN A 148 -13.06 8.10 -14.12
C GLN A 148 -11.79 8.55 -14.87
N ILE A 149 -10.61 8.16 -14.37
CA ILE A 149 -9.33 8.43 -15.05
C ILE A 149 -9.30 7.78 -16.44
N LYS A 150 -9.77 6.53 -16.57
CA LYS A 150 -9.84 5.85 -17.87
C LYS A 150 -10.79 6.54 -18.83
N GLU A 151 -12.00 6.87 -18.37
CA GLU A 151 -13.02 7.54 -19.18
C GLU A 151 -12.48 8.84 -19.77
N LEU A 152 -11.79 9.67 -18.97
CA LEU A 152 -11.20 10.91 -19.46
C LEU A 152 -10.07 10.70 -20.47
N ILE A 153 -9.22 9.68 -20.27
CA ILE A 153 -8.16 9.34 -21.23
C ILE A 153 -8.76 8.82 -22.54
N GLU A 154 -9.82 8.01 -22.48
CA GLU A 154 -10.54 7.50 -23.66
C GLU A 154 -11.21 8.64 -24.43
N GLU A 155 -11.88 9.58 -23.74
CA GLU A 155 -12.44 10.79 -24.34
C GLU A 155 -11.35 11.63 -25.03
N SER A 156 -10.18 11.81 -24.41
CA SER A 156 -9.03 12.48 -25.02
C SER A 156 -8.53 11.77 -26.27
N ILE A 157 -8.47 10.44 -26.26
CA ILE A 157 -8.08 9.63 -27.42
C ILE A 157 -9.04 9.87 -28.58
N ASP A 158 -10.35 9.89 -28.32
CA ASP A 158 -11.36 10.09 -29.36
C ASP A 158 -11.33 11.50 -29.94
N LEU A 159 -11.08 12.52 -29.10
CA LEU A 159 -10.84 13.88 -29.56
C LEU A 159 -9.60 13.97 -30.48
N ILE A 160 -8.50 13.29 -30.13
CA ILE A 160 -7.28 13.23 -30.97
C ILE A 160 -7.54 12.52 -32.30
N LYS A 161 -8.31 11.42 -32.31
CA LYS A 161 -8.68 10.73 -33.56
C LYS A 161 -9.45 11.64 -34.50
N SER A 162 -10.40 12.39 -33.95
CA SER A 162 -11.30 13.28 -34.69
C SER A 162 -10.65 14.57 -35.21
N ASP A 163 -9.43 14.88 -34.78
CA ASP A 163 -8.76 16.12 -35.19
C ASP A 163 -8.37 16.10 -36.67
N GLU A 164 -8.70 17.15 -37.42
CA GLU A 164 -8.40 17.21 -38.87
C GLU A 164 -7.03 17.80 -39.17
N ILE A 165 -6.36 18.39 -38.18
CA ILE A 165 -5.13 19.17 -38.35
C ILE A 165 -3.90 18.26 -38.23
N LEU A 166 -3.95 17.26 -37.35
CA LEU A 166 -2.86 16.30 -37.17
C LEU A 166 -2.78 15.28 -38.30
N THR A 167 -1.55 14.96 -38.70
CA THR A 167 -1.30 13.80 -39.56
C THR A 167 -1.67 12.50 -38.82
N GLU A 168 -2.11 11.49 -39.58
CA GLU A 168 -2.42 10.17 -39.03
C GLU A 168 -1.23 9.54 -38.29
N LYS A 169 0.01 9.82 -38.72
CA LYS A 169 1.21 9.37 -38.01
C LYS A 169 1.29 9.96 -36.60
N SER A 170 1.06 11.27 -36.46
CA SER A 170 1.08 11.95 -35.16
C SER A 170 -0.04 11.48 -34.24
N LYS A 171 -1.27 11.33 -34.78
CA LYS A 171 -2.42 10.79 -34.03
C LYS A 171 -2.11 9.41 -33.47
N ASN A 172 -1.65 8.50 -34.33
CA ASN A 172 -1.33 7.13 -33.93
C ASN A 172 -0.24 7.07 -32.86
N GLN A 173 0.75 7.98 -32.90
CA GLN A 173 1.78 8.05 -31.88
C GLN A 173 1.24 8.50 -30.53
N LEU A 174 0.40 9.54 -30.50
CA LEU A 174 -0.25 10.03 -29.27
C LEU A 174 -1.20 8.98 -28.68
N ILE A 175 -2.04 8.37 -29.52
CA ILE A 175 -2.99 7.33 -29.13
C ILE A 175 -2.24 6.12 -28.58
N LYS A 176 -1.17 5.68 -29.24
CA LYS A 176 -0.33 4.58 -28.75
C LYS A 176 0.28 4.91 -27.39
N TYR A 177 0.67 6.16 -27.16
CA TYR A 177 1.21 6.59 -25.88
C TYR A 177 0.15 6.56 -24.78
N LEU A 178 -1.03 7.14 -25.02
CA LEU A 178 -2.16 7.13 -24.08
C LEU A 178 -2.71 5.71 -23.83
N SER A 179 -2.71 4.85 -24.85
CA SER A 179 -3.11 3.43 -24.69
C SER A 179 -2.16 2.67 -23.75
N LYS A 180 -0.85 3.00 -23.75
CA LYS A 180 0.09 2.45 -22.76
C LYS A 180 -0.21 2.97 -21.35
N VAL A 181 -0.75 4.19 -21.21
CA VAL A 181 -1.18 4.73 -19.92
C VAL A 181 -2.41 3.97 -19.40
N LEU A 182 -3.40 3.72 -20.27
CA LEU A 182 -4.57 2.88 -19.94
C LEU A 182 -4.16 1.48 -19.48
N ASN A 183 -3.28 0.81 -20.22
CA ASN A 183 -2.78 -0.51 -19.82
C ASN A 183 -2.05 -0.48 -18.46
N ASN A 184 -1.35 0.61 -18.14
CA ASN A 184 -0.71 0.77 -16.84
C ASN A 184 -1.73 1.01 -15.71
N LEU A 185 -2.88 1.63 -15.98
CA LEU A 185 -3.97 1.80 -14.99
C LEU A 185 -4.59 0.46 -14.57
N ASP A 186 -4.65 -0.50 -15.48
CA ASP A 186 -5.17 -1.85 -15.23
C ASP A 186 -4.27 -2.71 -14.33
N SER A 187 -3.02 -2.31 -14.14
CA SER A 187 -2.12 -3.03 -13.25
C SER A 187 -2.61 -2.97 -11.79
N LYS A 188 -2.39 -4.08 -11.06
CA LYS A 188 -2.64 -4.19 -9.61
C LYS A 188 -1.92 -3.07 -8.86
N ASN A 189 -0.69 -2.76 -9.26
CA ASN A 189 0.14 -1.70 -8.68
C ASN A 189 0.42 -0.61 -9.73
N THR A 190 -0.42 0.42 -9.76
CA THR A 190 -0.24 1.55 -10.69
C THR A 190 0.89 2.47 -10.21
N ASP A 191 1.83 2.77 -11.11
CA ASP A 191 2.84 3.80 -10.91
C ASP A 191 2.25 5.18 -11.16
N TRP A 192 1.72 5.82 -10.13
CA TRP A 192 1.10 7.14 -10.23
C TRP A 192 2.08 8.23 -10.70
N THR A 193 3.34 8.20 -10.26
CA THR A 193 4.36 9.18 -10.70
C THR A 193 4.59 9.10 -12.20
N ASN A 194 4.85 7.89 -12.71
CA ASN A 194 5.07 7.67 -14.15
C ASN A 194 3.80 7.95 -14.96
N LEU A 195 2.64 7.61 -14.41
CA LEU A 195 1.36 7.88 -15.06
C LEU A 195 1.12 9.38 -15.21
N ILE A 196 1.25 10.17 -14.13
CA ILE A 196 1.15 11.63 -14.17
C ILE A 196 2.20 12.19 -15.15
N GLY A 197 3.45 11.71 -15.08
CA GLY A 197 4.51 12.15 -15.99
C GLY A 197 4.17 11.98 -17.47
N LYS A 198 3.65 10.80 -17.83
CA LYS A 198 3.21 10.51 -19.20
C LYS A 198 2.03 11.38 -19.64
N ILE A 199 1.06 11.60 -18.76
CA ILE A 199 -0.10 12.46 -19.07
C ILE A 199 0.38 13.92 -19.28
N LYS A 200 1.24 14.44 -18.39
CA LYS A 200 1.80 15.80 -18.51
C LYS A 200 2.60 15.98 -19.80
N GLU A 201 3.37 14.97 -20.22
CA GLU A 201 4.08 15.00 -21.50
C GLU A 201 3.11 15.17 -22.68
N VAL A 202 2.01 14.41 -22.70
CA VAL A 202 0.98 14.55 -23.75
C VAL A 202 0.29 15.91 -23.68
N VAL A 203 -0.03 16.43 -22.49
CA VAL A 203 -0.60 17.77 -22.30
C VAL A 203 0.31 18.86 -22.90
N ILE A 204 1.63 18.77 -22.67
CA ILE A 204 2.60 19.71 -23.24
C ILE A 204 2.59 19.62 -24.77
N VAL A 205 2.63 18.41 -25.33
CA VAL A 205 2.61 18.19 -26.79
C VAL A 205 1.32 18.72 -27.41
N LEU A 206 0.16 18.42 -26.83
CA LEU A 206 -1.13 18.93 -27.30
C LEU A 206 -1.24 20.45 -27.16
N GLY A 207 -0.70 21.03 -26.10
CA GLY A 207 -0.63 22.49 -25.93
C GLY A 207 0.22 23.17 -27.00
N ALA A 208 1.39 22.59 -27.31
CA ALA A 208 2.23 23.06 -28.40
C ALA A 208 1.48 22.99 -29.74
N LEU A 209 0.90 21.83 -30.08
CA LEU A 209 0.16 21.61 -31.34
C LEU A 209 -1.11 22.48 -31.44
N GLY A 210 -1.84 22.64 -30.34
CA GLY A 210 -3.03 23.47 -30.25
C GLY A 210 -2.76 24.96 -30.47
N SER A 211 -1.59 25.44 -30.08
CA SER A 211 -1.19 26.84 -30.33
C SER A 211 -0.99 27.14 -31.82
N PHE A 212 -0.56 26.15 -32.61
CA PHE A 212 -0.47 26.26 -34.07
C PHE A 212 -1.83 26.09 -34.78
N ALA A 213 -2.76 25.36 -34.17
CA ALA A 213 -4.06 25.03 -34.73
C ALA A 213 -5.12 26.14 -34.64
N GLY A 214 -4.88 27.21 -33.88
CA GLY A 214 -5.80 28.33 -33.74
C GLY A 214 -7.01 28.03 -32.82
N GLY A 215 -6.79 28.09 -31.51
CA GLY A 215 -7.77 28.46 -30.46
C GLY A 215 -8.98 27.55 -30.17
N VAL A 216 -9.53 26.80 -31.15
CA VAL A 216 -10.74 25.97 -30.98
C VAL A 216 -10.59 24.62 -31.68
N SER A 217 -9.48 23.92 -31.43
CA SER A 217 -9.24 22.58 -32.00
C SER A 217 -9.62 21.48 -31.00
N SER A 218 -9.96 20.30 -31.52
CA SER A 218 -10.18 19.08 -30.70
C SER A 218 -8.98 18.77 -29.82
N LEU A 219 -7.77 19.20 -30.19
CA LEU A 219 -6.55 19.05 -29.40
C LEU A 219 -6.58 19.84 -28.09
N ILE A 220 -7.17 21.04 -28.08
CA ILE A 220 -7.30 21.85 -26.85
C ILE A 220 -8.25 21.16 -25.88
N LYS A 221 -9.38 20.65 -26.37
CA LYS A 221 -10.32 19.86 -25.54
C LYS A 221 -9.68 18.57 -25.02
N ALA A 222 -8.92 17.88 -25.87
CA ALA A 222 -8.20 16.68 -25.47
C ALA A 222 -7.18 16.97 -24.37
N LYS A 223 -6.49 18.13 -24.47
CA LYS A 223 -5.58 18.64 -23.46
C LYS A 223 -6.31 18.92 -22.13
N GLU A 224 -7.42 19.66 -22.17
CA GLU A 224 -8.23 19.97 -20.98
C GLU A 224 -8.67 18.70 -20.24
N LYS A 225 -9.10 17.67 -20.98
CA LYS A 225 -9.47 16.36 -20.41
C LYS A 225 -8.30 15.62 -19.74
N LEU A 226 -7.10 15.71 -20.31
CA LEU A 226 -5.89 15.16 -19.69
C LEU A 226 -5.41 16.00 -18.48
N GLU A 227 -5.68 17.31 -18.46
CA GLU A 227 -5.46 18.15 -17.29
C GLU A 227 -6.44 17.78 -16.16
N GLU A 228 -7.72 17.60 -16.48
CA GLU A 228 -8.74 17.09 -15.54
C GLU A 228 -8.36 15.71 -14.98
N THR A 229 -7.81 14.84 -15.84
CA THR A 229 -7.30 13.52 -15.43
C THR A 229 -6.21 13.66 -14.36
N ASN A 230 -5.25 14.57 -14.54
CA ASN A 230 -4.21 14.83 -13.53
C ASN A 230 -4.82 15.35 -12.23
N GLU A 231 -5.78 16.26 -12.29
CA GLU A 231 -6.44 16.77 -11.08
C GLU A 231 -7.16 15.65 -10.29
N ILE A 232 -7.82 14.72 -10.98
CA ILE A 232 -8.48 13.59 -10.32
C ILE A 232 -7.45 12.66 -9.68
N ILE A 233 -6.34 12.39 -10.33
CA ILE A 233 -5.25 11.60 -9.75
C ILE A 233 -4.72 12.30 -8.49
N GLU A 234 -4.46 13.60 -8.55
CA GLU A 234 -4.02 14.40 -7.41
C GLU A 234 -5.06 14.40 -6.27
N LYS A 235 -6.36 14.47 -6.58
CA LYS A 235 -7.42 14.49 -5.56
C LYS A 235 -7.69 13.12 -4.93
N THR A 236 -7.52 12.03 -5.68
CA THR A 236 -7.99 10.69 -5.29
C THR A 236 -6.86 9.72 -4.97
N SER A 237 -5.69 9.92 -5.58
CA SER A 237 -4.57 8.96 -5.54
C SER A 237 -3.34 9.53 -4.84
N VAL A 238 -3.25 10.87 -4.71
CA VAL A 238 -2.26 11.54 -3.87
C VAL A 238 -2.88 11.85 -2.52
N ASN A 239 -2.26 11.35 -1.46
CA ASN A 239 -2.65 11.67 -0.11
C ASN A 239 -2.04 13.01 0.28
N PHE A 240 -2.73 14.09 -0.06
CA PHE A 240 -2.38 15.44 0.36
C PHE A 240 -2.55 15.67 1.88
N ASN A 241 -2.94 14.65 2.66
CA ASN A 241 -3.17 14.78 4.08
C ASN A 241 -1.85 14.81 4.89
N PHE A 242 -1.40 16.05 5.09
CA PHE A 242 -0.82 16.57 6.33
C PHE A 242 0.66 16.32 6.63
N LYS A 243 1.25 15.12 6.50
CA LYS A 243 2.61 14.89 7.05
C LYS A 243 3.72 15.62 6.27
N THR A 244 3.70 15.57 4.94
CA THR A 244 4.70 16.24 4.08
C THR A 244 4.56 17.76 4.10
N ILE A 245 3.33 18.28 4.18
CA ILE A 245 3.09 19.72 4.38
C ILE A 245 3.61 20.14 5.76
N ASN A 246 3.36 19.35 6.82
CA ASN A 246 3.88 19.65 8.16
C ASN A 246 5.40 19.52 8.25
N GLU A 247 6.03 18.54 7.60
CA GLU A 247 7.49 18.38 7.56
C GLU A 247 8.13 19.56 6.80
N THR A 248 7.53 20.00 5.69
CA THR A 248 7.99 21.17 4.92
C THR A 248 7.76 22.49 5.68
N TYR A 249 6.63 22.63 6.38
CA TYR A 249 6.35 23.78 7.25
C TYR A 249 7.24 23.79 8.50
N ASN A 250 7.48 22.64 9.12
CA ASN A 250 8.36 22.50 10.29
C ASN A 250 9.83 22.74 9.93
N LEU A 251 10.28 22.36 8.74
CA LEU A 251 11.61 22.74 8.25
C LEU A 251 11.72 24.26 8.08
N LYS A 252 10.69 24.90 7.51
CA LYS A 252 10.68 26.36 7.31
C LYS A 252 10.64 27.12 8.63
N SER A 253 9.88 26.65 9.63
CA SER A 253 9.83 27.26 10.97
C SER A 253 11.12 27.01 11.75
N LYS A 254 11.73 25.82 11.65
CA LYS A 254 13.02 25.51 12.28
C LYS A 254 14.17 26.33 11.69
N LEU A 255 14.22 26.49 10.36
CA LEU A 255 15.17 27.37 9.68
C LEU A 255 14.96 28.85 10.03
N GLN A 256 13.71 29.29 10.25
CA GLN A 256 13.44 30.64 10.73
C GLN A 256 13.87 30.85 12.19
N ILE A 257 13.67 29.87 13.07
CA ILE A 257 14.15 29.92 14.47
C ILE A 257 15.67 29.88 14.53
N GLU A 258 16.33 29.01 13.75
CA GLU A 258 17.79 28.97 13.64
C GLU A 258 18.35 30.28 13.09
N ASN A 259 17.72 30.86 12.05
CA ASN A 259 18.11 32.17 11.55
C ASN A 259 17.91 33.27 12.59
N ILE A 260 16.80 33.31 13.34
CA ILE A 260 16.57 34.29 14.42
C ILE A 260 17.60 34.12 15.55
N ASN A 261 17.90 32.88 15.96
CA ASN A 261 18.91 32.61 16.99
C ASN A 261 20.32 33.03 16.54
N ASN A 262 20.68 32.75 15.28
CA ASN A 262 22.01 33.03 14.74
C ASN A 262 22.22 34.50 14.35
N SER A 263 21.17 35.21 13.95
CA SER A 263 21.29 36.59 13.44
C SER A 263 20.77 37.69 14.38
N ILE A 264 19.88 37.37 15.34
CA ILE A 264 19.27 38.37 16.24
C ILE A 264 19.68 38.17 17.69
N LEU A 265 19.78 36.93 18.19
CA LEU A 265 19.94 36.69 19.63
C LEU A 265 21.38 36.49 20.11
N GLN A 266 22.35 36.17 19.24
CA GLN A 266 23.76 35.89 19.61
C GLN A 266 23.92 35.25 20.99
N LEU A 267 23.10 34.23 21.30
CA LEU A 267 23.24 33.52 22.56
C LEU A 267 24.56 32.75 22.45
N LYS A 268 25.60 33.26 23.11
CA LYS A 268 26.88 32.56 23.26
C LYS A 268 26.57 31.14 23.72
N GLU A 269 27.00 30.16 22.95
CA GLU A 269 27.07 28.79 23.41
C GLU A 269 27.85 28.78 24.72
N ASN A 270 27.15 28.56 25.83
CA ASN A 270 27.80 28.27 27.10
C ASN A 270 28.42 26.88 26.95
N ASN A 271 29.65 26.85 26.44
CA ASN A 271 30.57 25.75 26.62
C ASN A 271 30.75 25.53 28.12
N THR A 272 29.92 24.66 28.67
CA THR A 272 30.10 24.13 30.01
C THR A 272 31.16 23.03 29.90
N ASN A 273 32.41 23.45 29.68
CA ASN A 273 33.55 22.65 30.08
C ASN A 273 33.53 22.63 31.60
N ASN A 274 33.08 21.53 32.18
CA ASN A 274 33.43 21.20 33.56
C ASN A 274 34.36 19.99 33.52
N ASN A 275 35.53 20.25 34.11
CA ASN A 275 36.60 19.32 34.46
C ASN A 275 36.10 18.07 35.18
#